data_AF-A0A2S3Y741-F1
#
_entry.id   AF-A0A2S3Y741-F1
#
_cell.length_a   1.000
_cell.length_b   1.000
_cell.length_c   1.000
_cell.angle_alpha   90.00
_cell.angle_beta   90.00
_cell.angle_gamma   90.00
#
_symmetry.space_group_name_H-M   'P 1'
#
loop_
_entity.id
_entity.type
_entity.pdbx_description
1 polymer ?
#
loop_
_entity_poly.entity_id
_entity_poly.type
_entity_poly.pdbx_seq_one_letter_code
_entity_poly.pdbx_strand_id
1 'polypeptide(L)'
;MNDDARPLAVFDLDGTLADTAHRQHFLEGPKRDWAAFFAAAPADPPLAEGVALVLASAEECETVYLTGRPERCRRDTVEWLGRQGLPDGQLFMRRNDDRRPARRTKLDILRRLGRSREVRMLVDDDELVCDAAEVAGFPVVRARWFTPSQALKDAQERDGRT
;
A
#
# COMPACT_ATOMS: atom_id res chain seq x y z
N MET A 1 8.81 -23.38 -13.76
CA MET A 1 8.84 -22.05 -13.12
C MET A 1 10.28 -21.60 -13.21
N ASN A 2 10.54 -20.35 -13.60
CA ASN A 2 11.92 -19.86 -13.63
C ASN A 2 12.37 -19.67 -12.18
N ASP A 3 13.07 -20.66 -11.63
CA ASP A 3 13.61 -20.64 -10.27
C ASP A 3 14.71 -19.57 -10.09
N ASP A 4 15.14 -18.90 -11.16
CA ASP A 4 16.16 -17.82 -11.14
C ASP A 4 15.59 -16.40 -10.93
N ALA A 5 14.27 -16.22 -10.87
CA ALA A 5 13.67 -14.90 -10.73
C ALA A 5 13.59 -14.47 -9.26
N ARG A 6 14.39 -13.47 -8.85
CA ARG A 6 14.40 -12.85 -7.49
C ARG A 6 12.99 -12.72 -6.90
N PRO A 7 12.68 -13.08 -5.66
CA PRO A 7 11.29 -13.00 -5.17
C PRO A 7 10.75 -11.57 -5.11
N LEU A 8 9.44 -11.42 -4.94
CA LEU A 8 8.76 -10.13 -4.84
C LEU A 8 8.71 -9.66 -3.38
N ALA A 9 9.05 -8.40 -3.14
CA ALA A 9 8.75 -7.71 -1.89
C ALA A 9 7.64 -6.67 -2.16
N VAL A 10 6.46 -6.88 -1.57
CA VAL A 10 5.27 -6.09 -1.83
C VAL A 10 5.08 -5.09 -0.70
N PHE A 11 4.94 -3.80 -1.04
CA PHE A 11 4.80 -2.72 -0.08
C PHE A 11 3.52 -1.93 -0.33
N ASP A 12 2.72 -1.75 0.71
CA ASP A 12 1.73 -0.68 0.73
C ASP A 12 2.39 0.70 0.79
N LEU A 13 1.61 1.77 0.54
CA LEU A 13 2.07 3.15 0.65
C LEU A 13 1.51 3.87 1.88
N ASP A 14 0.19 3.96 2.03
CA ASP A 14 -0.45 4.92 2.95
C ASP A 14 -0.42 4.38 4.38
N GLY A 15 0.45 4.94 5.23
CA GLY A 15 0.73 4.42 6.57
C GLY A 15 1.88 3.41 6.62
N THR A 16 2.36 2.96 5.46
CA THR A 16 3.51 2.06 5.35
C THR A 16 4.78 2.79 4.92
N LEU A 17 4.74 3.50 3.79
CA LEU A 17 5.86 4.30 3.27
C LEU A 17 5.60 5.81 3.39
N ALA A 18 4.34 6.21 3.38
CA ALA A 18 3.89 7.59 3.34
C ALA A 18 3.07 7.91 4.59
N ASP A 19 3.48 8.95 5.32
CA ASP A 19 2.74 9.50 6.45
C ASP A 19 1.50 10.25 5.92
N THR A 20 0.32 9.79 6.32
CA THR A 20 -0.97 10.36 5.88
C THR A 20 -1.58 11.32 6.90
N ALA A 21 -0.95 11.54 8.05
CA ALA A 21 -1.55 12.19 9.21
C ALA A 21 -2.13 13.58 8.88
N HIS A 22 -1.43 14.40 8.10
CA HIS A 22 -1.88 15.75 7.75
C HIS A 22 -3.16 15.78 6.91
N ARG A 23 -3.51 14.68 6.24
CA ARG A 23 -4.70 14.59 5.38
C ARG A 23 -5.84 13.76 5.96
N GLN A 24 -5.64 13.05 7.07
CA GLN A 24 -6.69 12.20 7.65
C GLN A 24 -7.95 12.98 8.08
N HIS A 25 -7.82 14.26 8.42
CA HIS A 25 -8.94 15.13 8.77
C HIS A 25 -10.01 15.24 7.67
N PHE A 26 -9.67 15.02 6.39
CA PHE A 26 -10.65 14.98 5.29
C PHE A 26 -11.64 13.81 5.40
N LEU A 27 -11.30 12.78 6.20
CA LEU A 27 -12.12 11.58 6.39
C LEU A 27 -12.85 11.58 7.74
N GLU A 28 -12.72 12.66 8.50
CA GLU A 28 -13.44 12.84 9.76
C GLU A 28 -14.88 13.32 9.51
N GLY A 29 -15.77 13.01 10.46
CA GLY A 29 -17.17 13.42 10.41
C GLY A 29 -18.05 12.60 9.46
N PRO A 30 -19.33 13.01 9.30
CA PRO A 30 -20.34 12.21 8.61
C PRO A 30 -20.18 12.17 7.08
N LYS A 31 -19.45 13.13 6.50
CA LYS A 31 -19.22 13.23 5.06
C LYS A 31 -17.72 13.26 4.77
N ARG A 32 -17.18 12.12 4.35
CA ARG A 32 -15.78 11.93 3.99
C ARG A 32 -15.46 12.58 2.63
N ASP A 33 -14.44 13.42 2.59
CA ASP A 33 -13.90 14.04 1.37
C ASP A 33 -12.68 13.28 0.83
N TRP A 34 -12.96 12.20 0.12
CA TRP A 34 -11.95 11.39 -0.53
C TRP A 34 -11.18 12.13 -1.63
N ALA A 35 -11.81 13.11 -2.29
CA ALA A 35 -11.14 13.84 -3.35
C ALA A 35 -10.03 14.71 -2.77
N ALA A 36 -10.32 15.45 -1.70
CA ALA A 36 -9.33 16.25 -0.98
C ALA A 36 -8.25 15.38 -0.32
N PHE A 37 -8.65 14.26 0.30
CA PHE A 37 -7.69 13.28 0.88
C PHE A 37 -6.65 12.83 -0.14
N PHE A 38 -7.06 12.45 -1.35
CA PHE A 38 -6.11 11.99 -2.37
C PHE A 38 -5.34 13.11 -3.06
N ALA A 39 -5.94 14.29 -3.21
CA ALA A 39 -5.25 15.45 -3.76
C ALA A 39 -4.09 15.93 -2.86
N ALA A 40 -4.16 15.65 -1.55
CA ALA A 40 -3.12 16.01 -0.59
C ALA A 40 -1.97 14.97 -0.48
N ALA A 41 -2.10 13.79 -1.09
CA ALA A 41 -1.11 12.71 -1.06
C ALA A 41 0.30 13.07 -1.58
N PRO A 42 0.50 13.99 -2.56
CA PRO A 42 1.84 14.38 -3.01
C PRO A 42 2.69 15.03 -1.91
N ALA A 43 2.06 15.53 -0.85
CA ALA A 43 2.72 16.19 0.28
C ALA A 43 3.01 15.26 1.46
N ASP A 44 2.73 13.95 1.33
CA ASP A 44 3.00 12.97 2.38
C ASP A 44 4.51 12.94 2.72
N PRO A 45 4.90 13.13 3.99
CA PRO A 45 6.26 12.84 4.43
C PRO A 45 6.59 11.35 4.28
N PRO A 46 7.84 10.97 3.98
CA PRO A 46 8.24 9.57 4.02
C PRO A 46 8.32 9.03 5.46
N LEU A 47 7.91 7.78 5.65
CA LEU A 47 8.14 7.01 6.88
C LEU A 47 9.49 6.32 6.78
N ALA A 48 10.44 6.74 7.62
CA ALA A 48 11.86 6.36 7.52
C ALA A 48 12.07 4.84 7.62
N GLU A 49 11.34 4.16 8.51
CA GLU A 49 11.39 2.72 8.72
C GLU A 49 10.94 1.96 7.47
N GLY A 50 9.83 2.40 6.86
CA GLY A 50 9.31 1.81 5.63
C GLY A 50 10.26 2.01 4.46
N VAL A 51 10.80 3.22 4.29
CA VAL A 51 11.79 3.52 3.24
C VAL A 51 13.05 2.67 3.39
N ALA A 52 13.61 2.58 4.60
CA ALA A 52 14.78 1.77 4.87
C ALA A 52 14.54 0.28 4.54
N LEU A 53 13.35 -0.24 4.88
CA LEU A 53 12.98 -1.62 4.58
C LEU A 53 12.87 -1.87 3.06
N VAL A 54 12.29 -0.94 2.30
CA VAL A 54 12.23 -1.05 0.83
C VAL A 54 13.64 -1.11 0.24
N LEU A 55 14.51 -0.20 0.65
CA LEU A 55 15.88 -0.12 0.12
C LEU A 55 16.69 -1.39 0.41
N ALA A 56 16.64 -1.89 1.65
CA ALA A 56 17.30 -3.13 2.02
C ALA A 56 16.71 -4.34 1.27
N SER A 57 15.38 -4.40 1.14
CA SER A 57 14.72 -5.51 0.43
C SER A 57 15.03 -5.51 -1.07
N ALA A 58 15.25 -4.34 -1.66
CA ALA A 58 15.57 -4.18 -3.08
C ALA A 58 16.96 -4.69 -3.47
N GLU A 59 17.81 -5.11 -2.51
CA GLU A 59 19.06 -5.82 -2.78
C GLU A 59 18.80 -7.27 -3.22
N GLU A 60 17.76 -7.92 -2.67
CA GLU A 60 17.46 -9.34 -2.90
C GLU A 60 16.13 -9.59 -3.63
N CYS A 61 15.17 -8.68 -3.51
CA CYS A 61 13.82 -8.82 -4.05
C CYS A 61 13.51 -7.79 -5.16
N GLU A 62 12.64 -8.15 -6.09
CA GLU A 62 12.02 -7.15 -6.96
C GLU A 62 10.91 -6.41 -6.20
N THR A 63 10.94 -5.08 -6.23
CA THR A 63 9.99 -4.25 -5.49
C THR A 63 8.66 -4.15 -6.22
N VAL A 64 7.57 -4.36 -5.48
CA VAL A 64 6.20 -4.15 -5.94
C VAL A 64 5.50 -3.21 -4.97
N TYR A 65 4.85 -2.18 -5.50
CA TYR A 65 4.01 -1.27 -4.74
C TYR A 65 2.54 -1.66 -4.93
N LEU A 66 1.82 -1.86 -3.83
CA LEU A 66 0.41 -2.26 -3.80
C LEU A 66 -0.38 -1.32 -2.90
N THR A 67 -0.97 -0.28 -3.49
CA THR A 67 -1.63 0.78 -2.73
C THR A 67 -3.15 0.78 -2.90
N GLY A 68 -3.84 1.20 -1.84
CA GLY A 68 -5.25 1.54 -1.90
C GLY A 68 -5.55 2.78 -2.75
N ARG A 69 -4.56 3.65 -3.00
CA ARG A 69 -4.74 4.87 -3.81
C ARG A 69 -5.38 4.54 -5.16
N PRO A 70 -6.26 5.40 -5.67
CA PRO A 70 -6.95 5.15 -6.93
C PRO A 70 -6.05 5.46 -8.13
N GLU A 71 -6.30 4.83 -9.26
CA GLU A 71 -5.54 4.98 -10.52
C GLU A 71 -5.39 6.45 -10.98
N ARG A 72 -6.37 7.32 -10.70
CA ARG A 72 -6.26 8.76 -10.98
C ARG A 72 -5.07 9.44 -10.28
N CYS A 73 -4.55 8.86 -9.21
CA CYS A 73 -3.39 9.34 -8.45
C CYS A 73 -2.06 8.77 -8.95
N ARG A 74 -2.03 7.98 -10.03
CA ARG A 74 -0.84 7.25 -10.49
C ARG A 74 0.34 8.17 -10.76
N ARG A 75 0.13 9.24 -11.52
CA ARG A 75 1.20 10.19 -11.88
C ARG A 75 1.85 10.74 -10.61
N ASP A 76 1.03 11.27 -9.70
CA ASP A 76 1.51 11.90 -8.48
C ASP A 76 2.18 10.90 -7.54
N THR A 77 1.69 9.64 -7.52
CA THR A 77 2.29 8.56 -6.73
C THR A 77 3.65 8.15 -7.27
N VAL A 78 3.80 7.99 -8.59
CA VAL A 78 5.10 7.68 -9.23
C VAL A 78 6.10 8.81 -8.99
N GLU A 79 5.66 10.07 -9.13
CA GLU A 79 6.52 11.22 -8.86
C GLU A 79 6.95 11.25 -7.39
N TRP A 80 6.04 11.00 -6.46
CA TRP A 80 6.36 10.93 -5.03
C TRP A 80 7.38 9.82 -4.73
N LEU A 81 7.20 8.61 -5.25
CA LEU A 81 8.15 7.49 -5.07
C LEU A 81 9.56 7.88 -5.55
N GLY A 82 9.66 8.52 -6.72
CA GLY A 82 10.93 9.01 -7.26
C GLY A 82 11.59 10.09 -6.41
N ARG A 83 10.80 11.04 -5.87
CA ARG A 83 11.33 12.08 -4.95
C ARG A 83 11.91 11.49 -3.66
N GLN A 84 11.37 10.35 -3.19
CA GLN A 84 11.88 9.67 -2.00
C GLN A 84 13.11 8.78 -2.29
N GLY A 85 13.56 8.67 -3.54
CA GLY A 85 14.69 7.82 -3.93
C GLY A 85 14.39 6.33 -3.82
N LEU A 86 13.12 5.95 -3.90
CA LEU A 86 12.70 4.55 -3.86
C LEU A 86 12.98 3.86 -5.20
N PRO A 87 13.29 2.54 -5.19
CA PRO A 87 13.60 1.79 -6.41
C PRO A 87 12.40 1.72 -7.36
N ASP A 88 12.69 1.61 -8.66
CA ASP A 88 11.66 1.31 -9.64
C ASP A 88 11.00 -0.04 -9.35
N GLY A 89 9.69 -0.12 -9.55
CA GLY A 89 8.90 -1.31 -9.25
C GLY A 89 7.53 -1.30 -9.91
N GLN A 90 6.90 -2.47 -9.95
CA GLN A 90 5.53 -2.57 -10.43
C GLN A 90 4.58 -1.85 -9.46
N LEU A 91 3.75 -0.95 -9.97
CA LEU A 91 2.78 -0.20 -9.16
C LEU A 91 1.35 -0.67 -9.47
N PHE A 92 0.78 -1.41 -8.52
CA PHE A 92 -0.62 -1.80 -8.50
C PHE A 92 -1.42 -0.81 -7.66
N MET A 93 -2.44 -0.24 -8.28
CA MET A 93 -3.32 0.74 -7.66
C MET A 93 -4.76 0.27 -7.79
N ARG A 94 -5.63 0.84 -6.98
CA ARG A 94 -7.05 0.55 -7.06
C ARG A 94 -7.66 1.21 -8.30
N ARG A 95 -8.53 0.49 -9.01
CA ARG A 95 -9.30 1.09 -10.12
C ARG A 95 -10.21 2.22 -9.60
N ASN A 96 -10.39 3.28 -10.38
CA ASN A 96 -11.16 4.46 -9.95
C ASN A 96 -12.60 4.17 -9.52
N ASP A 97 -13.20 3.10 -10.02
CA ASP A 97 -14.57 2.65 -9.79
C ASP A 97 -14.69 1.49 -8.79
N ASP A 98 -13.58 0.93 -8.29
CA ASP A 98 -13.61 -0.24 -7.41
C ASP A 98 -13.88 0.14 -5.96
N ARG A 99 -15.09 -0.18 -5.48
CA ARG A 99 -15.55 0.11 -4.12
C ARG A 99 -15.45 -1.07 -3.15
N ARG A 100 -14.68 -2.10 -3.47
CA ARG A 100 -14.50 -3.26 -2.57
C ARG A 100 -13.55 -2.90 -1.41
N PRO A 101 -13.65 -3.58 -0.25
CA PRO A 101 -12.72 -3.38 0.87
C PRO A 101 -11.25 -3.57 0.47
N ALA A 102 -10.35 -2.83 1.11
CA ALA A 102 -8.91 -2.87 0.81
C ALA A 102 -8.36 -4.30 0.88
N ARG A 103 -8.68 -5.04 1.97
CA ARG A 103 -8.30 -6.44 2.14
C ARG A 103 -8.67 -7.34 0.96
N ARG A 104 -9.83 -7.12 0.31
CA ARG A 104 -10.23 -7.93 -0.86
C ARG A 104 -9.40 -7.58 -2.09
N THR A 105 -9.28 -6.29 -2.38
CA THR A 105 -8.55 -5.82 -3.56
C THR A 105 -7.07 -6.16 -3.52
N LYS A 106 -6.42 -5.94 -2.36
CA LYS A 106 -5.01 -6.25 -2.16
C LYS A 106 -4.76 -7.77 -2.21
N LEU A 107 -5.61 -8.57 -1.55
CA LEU A 107 -5.46 -10.03 -1.56
C LEU A 107 -5.65 -10.64 -2.95
N ASP A 108 -6.57 -10.12 -3.78
CA ASP A 108 -6.74 -10.57 -5.16
C ASP A 108 -5.46 -10.36 -5.98
N ILE A 109 -4.82 -9.20 -5.82
CA ILE A 109 -3.55 -8.87 -6.50
C ILE A 109 -2.41 -9.74 -5.95
N LEU A 110 -2.30 -9.87 -4.63
CA LEU A 110 -1.28 -10.68 -3.97
C LEU A 110 -1.33 -12.15 -4.42
N ARG A 111 -2.53 -12.74 -4.49
CA ARG A 111 -2.76 -14.08 -5.03
C ARG A 111 -2.37 -14.20 -6.50
N ARG A 112 -2.64 -13.17 -7.30
CA ARG A 112 -2.23 -13.16 -8.71
C ARG A 112 -0.71 -13.14 -8.83
N LEU A 113 -0.01 -12.33 -8.04
CA LEU A 113 1.44 -12.26 -8.00
C LEU A 113 2.04 -13.61 -7.56
N GLY A 114 1.54 -14.18 -6.46
CA GLY A 114 1.97 -15.46 -5.90
C GLY A 114 1.80 -16.68 -6.81
N ARG A 115 0.95 -16.59 -7.85
CA ARG A 115 0.84 -17.65 -8.88
C ARG A 115 2.00 -17.62 -9.87
N SER A 116 2.66 -16.48 -10.03
CA SER A 116 3.74 -16.28 -10.99
C SER A 116 5.13 -16.31 -10.37
N ARG A 117 5.27 -15.88 -9.11
CA ARG A 117 6.55 -15.70 -8.44
C ARG A 117 6.38 -15.78 -6.93
N GLU A 118 7.43 -16.21 -6.22
CA GLU A 118 7.46 -16.16 -4.76
C GLU A 118 7.25 -14.71 -4.30
N VAL A 119 6.31 -14.52 -3.37
CA VAL A 119 6.16 -13.27 -2.62
C VAL A 119 6.89 -13.47 -1.29
N ARG A 120 8.07 -12.85 -1.16
CA ARG A 120 8.91 -12.94 0.03
C ARG A 120 8.20 -12.35 1.24
N MET A 121 7.52 -11.22 1.04
CA MET A 121 6.73 -10.56 2.08
C MET A 121 5.73 -9.57 1.47
N LEU A 122 4.64 -9.35 2.21
CA LEU A 122 3.80 -8.16 2.14
C LEU A 122 4.11 -7.26 3.34
N VAL A 123 4.31 -5.96 3.11
CA VAL A 123 4.41 -4.94 4.15
C VAL A 123 3.20 -4.02 4.08
N ASP A 124 2.40 -3.98 5.14
CA ASP A 124 1.12 -3.24 5.19
C ASP A 124 0.83 -2.79 6.64
N ASP A 125 0.19 -1.63 6.83
CA ASP A 125 -0.24 -1.14 8.14
C ASP A 125 -1.68 -1.56 8.48
N ASP A 126 -2.47 -1.93 7.47
CA ASP A 126 -3.83 -2.40 7.66
C ASP A 126 -3.84 -3.84 8.19
N GLU A 127 -4.12 -3.97 9.49
CA GLU A 127 -4.16 -5.26 10.18
C GLU A 127 -5.16 -6.25 9.53
N LEU A 128 -6.25 -5.79 8.91
CA LEU A 128 -7.20 -6.68 8.22
C LEU A 128 -6.68 -7.16 6.86
N VAL A 129 -5.84 -6.37 6.19
CA VAL A 129 -5.09 -6.82 5.01
C VAL A 129 -4.03 -7.84 5.44
N CYS A 130 -3.28 -7.55 6.49
CA CYS A 130 -2.25 -8.41 7.06
C CYS A 130 -2.82 -9.79 7.44
N ASP A 131 -3.90 -9.80 8.23
CA ASP A 131 -4.59 -11.03 8.64
C ASP A 131 -5.03 -11.86 7.42
N ALA A 132 -5.62 -11.20 6.42
CA ALA A 132 -6.11 -11.88 5.22
C ALA A 132 -4.97 -12.46 4.36
N ALA A 133 -3.81 -11.80 4.32
CA ALA A 133 -2.62 -12.26 3.63
C ALA A 133 -1.97 -13.47 4.35
N GLU A 134 -1.83 -13.41 5.68
CA GLU A 134 -1.33 -14.53 6.48
C GLU A 134 -2.23 -15.77 6.35
N VAL A 135 -3.56 -15.61 6.44
CA VAL A 135 -4.52 -16.70 6.23
C VAL A 135 -4.40 -17.31 4.82
N ALA A 136 -4.01 -16.50 3.83
CA ALA A 136 -3.77 -16.97 2.47
C ALA A 136 -2.36 -17.56 2.25
N GLY A 137 -1.53 -17.65 3.30
CA GLY A 137 -0.20 -18.26 3.27
C GLY A 137 0.93 -17.32 2.85
N PHE A 138 0.71 -16.00 2.83
CA PHE A 138 1.75 -15.03 2.52
C PHE A 138 2.50 -14.61 3.79
N PRO A 139 3.84 -14.49 3.75
CA PRO A 139 4.59 -13.84 4.83
C PRO A 139 4.24 -12.36 4.90
N VAL A 140 4.09 -11.82 6.11
CA VAL A 140 3.68 -10.43 6.35
C VAL A 140 4.63 -9.75 7.33
N VAL A 141 4.96 -8.49 7.03
CA VAL A 141 5.56 -7.52 7.96
C VAL A 141 4.50 -6.46 8.26
N ARG A 142 4.00 -6.43 9.49
CA ARG A 142 3.00 -5.44 9.90
C ARG A 142 3.66 -4.10 10.18
N ALA A 143 3.34 -3.08 9.39
CA ALA A 143 3.92 -1.74 9.49
C ALA A 143 3.32 -0.98 10.69
N ARG A 144 3.92 -1.17 11.87
CA ARG A 144 3.43 -0.58 13.14
C ARG A 144 4.16 0.71 13.55
N TRP A 145 5.00 1.26 12.67
CA TRP A 145 5.68 2.54 12.89
C TRP A 145 4.79 3.76 12.63
N PHE A 146 3.59 3.55 12.08
CA PHE A 146 2.57 4.58 11.89
C PHE A 146 1.28 4.17 12.57
N THR A 147 0.54 5.13 13.13
CA THR A 147 -0.78 4.88 13.72
C THR A 147 -1.84 5.65 12.92
N PRO A 148 -2.61 4.98 12.06
CA PRO A 148 -3.72 5.62 11.35
C PRO A 148 -4.90 5.89 12.30
N SER A 149 -5.68 6.93 12.01
CA SER A 149 -6.94 7.19 12.71
C SER A 149 -7.93 6.06 12.50
N GLN A 150 -8.82 5.88 13.48
CA GLN A 150 -9.93 4.93 13.38
C GLN A 150 -10.84 5.26 12.18
N ALA A 151 -11.02 6.55 11.88
CA ALA A 151 -11.81 6.99 10.74
C ALA A 151 -11.23 6.46 9.41
N LEU A 152 -9.92 6.53 9.22
CA LEU A 152 -9.24 5.99 8.03
C LEU A 152 -9.40 4.47 7.93
N LYS A 153 -9.15 3.75 9.03
CA LYS A 153 -9.32 2.27 9.10
C LYS A 153 -10.73 1.84 8.72
N ASP A 154 -11.75 2.46 9.32
CA ASP A 154 -13.15 2.15 9.02
C ASP A 154 -13.50 2.46 7.55
N ALA A 155 -12.88 3.50 6.99
CA ALA A 155 -13.13 3.96 5.64
C ALA A 155 -12.53 3.04 4.56
N GLN A 156 -11.32 2.51 4.81
CA GLN A 156 -10.69 1.49 3.97
C GLN A 156 -11.53 0.21 3.87
N GLU A 157 -12.18 -0.15 4.97
CA GLU A 157 -12.76 -1.49 5.13
C GLU A 157 -14.27 -1.57 4.92
N ARG A 158 -15.00 -0.44 5.10
CA ARG A 158 -16.45 -0.36 4.89
C ARG A 158 -16.85 0.36 3.62
N ASP A 159 -16.18 1.48 3.31
CA ASP A 159 -16.62 2.34 2.23
C ASP A 159 -15.98 1.95 0.89
N GLY A 160 -14.82 1.28 0.93
CA GLY A 160 -14.03 0.94 -0.25
C GLY A 160 -13.75 2.15 -1.14
N ARG A 161 -13.78 3.35 -0.58
CA ARG A 161 -13.59 4.62 -1.29
C ARG A 161 -12.16 5.14 -1.20
N THR A 162 -11.28 4.39 -0.53
CA THR A 162 -9.85 4.57 -0.74
C THR A 162 -9.49 4.31 -2.18
#